data_AF-A0A8T4ER95-F1
#
_entry.id   AF-A0A8T4ER95-F1
#
_cell.length_a   1.000
_cell.length_b   1.000
_cell.length_c   1.000
_cell.angle_alpha   90.00
_cell.angle_beta   90.00
_cell.angle_gamma   90.00
#
_symmetry.space_group_name_H-M   'P 1'
#
loop_
_entity.id
_entity.type
_entity.pdbx_description
1 polymer ?
#
loop_
_entity_poly.entity_id
_entity_poly.type
_entity_poly.pdbx_seq_one_letter_code
_entity_poly.pdbx_strand_id
1 'polypeptide(L)'
;MARKKKPMKEEDLRKLAEAVLDKGWDKISTTAVVATLGHSFYHRHCKGEENMQSLLQKIRELDPDKYGHLRYVRIHKDHFTRQPLRPGEEDIISDMILKSYEQSPWRSEGPPLDVIKSIRERLEQAGFQRSEASIRGHAQKIWEGKYRTVEGLPQYLMNPRPRAKAEEDVAENLERILGDFKKQKKDKFIDGVINSDDNDNRAREYLYLAGRGHQALVAYMMDPKNYKNILRSDFDLVAVDFTKANTPPDLFEKCKDNVELLEEICKQEGGIVSFVDSWLRCDMVFRDGDGNYHVAEIKQNAVNHNLNGRKGYPNADKVVEQIGAYTGGLQARIEWINRNRPEGKKIPEQVHGIVIAYAIDDELYDYLIDKDNLRPIKVSKRAVGSYLKGLPGKEDD
;
A
#
# COMPACT_ATOMS: atom_id res chain seq x y z
N MET A 1 22.80 -2.74 27.46
CA MET A 1 22.33 -4.00 28.10
C MET A 1 21.04 -4.46 27.44
N ALA A 2 21.02 -5.62 26.77
CA ALA A 2 19.81 -6.17 26.18
C ALA A 2 18.84 -6.59 27.30
N ARG A 3 17.66 -5.94 27.40
CA ARG A 3 16.61 -6.36 28.34
C ARG A 3 16.21 -7.80 28.00
N LYS A 4 16.51 -8.75 28.89
CA LYS A 4 16.05 -10.14 28.77
C LYS A 4 14.53 -10.14 28.57
N LYS A 5 14.07 -10.75 27.47
CA LYS A 5 12.62 -10.91 27.21
C LYS A 5 12.03 -11.70 28.38
N LYS A 6 10.99 -11.15 29.02
CA LYS A 6 10.23 -11.91 30.02
C LYS A 6 9.65 -13.17 29.34
N PRO A 7 9.60 -14.33 30.02
CA PRO A 7 8.92 -15.49 29.48
C PRO A 7 7.40 -15.23 29.38
N MET A 8 6.73 -15.88 28.43
CA MET A 8 5.26 -15.89 28.37
C MET A 8 4.72 -16.69 29.55
N LYS A 9 3.69 -16.17 30.23
CA LYS A 9 3.03 -16.89 31.31
C LYS A 9 2.03 -17.88 30.73
N GLU A 10 1.92 -19.05 31.32
CA GLU A 10 0.93 -20.07 30.95
C GLU A 10 -0.51 -19.54 31.02
N GLU A 11 -0.83 -18.70 32.00
CA GLU A 11 -2.14 -18.06 32.15
C GLU A 11 -2.52 -17.20 30.94
N ASP A 12 -1.57 -16.44 30.37
CA ASP A 12 -1.81 -15.61 29.18
C ASP A 12 -2.10 -16.49 27.94
N LEU A 13 -1.44 -17.65 27.86
CA LEU A 13 -1.64 -18.62 26.78
C LEU A 13 -3.02 -19.31 26.89
N ARG A 14 -3.43 -19.73 28.10
CA ARG A 14 -4.78 -20.27 28.36
C ARG A 14 -5.85 -19.26 28.02
N LYS A 15 -5.71 -18.02 28.50
CA LYS A 15 -6.64 -16.92 28.23
C LYS A 15 -6.81 -16.65 26.73
N LEU A 16 -5.72 -16.68 25.96
CA LEU A 16 -5.77 -16.53 24.52
C LEU A 16 -6.48 -17.71 23.85
N ALA A 17 -6.15 -18.94 24.23
CA ALA A 17 -6.75 -20.15 23.64
C ALA A 17 -8.26 -20.22 23.91
N GLU A 18 -8.68 -19.93 25.14
CA GLU A 18 -10.10 -19.91 25.54
C GLU A 18 -10.85 -18.80 24.82
N ALA A 19 -10.30 -17.59 24.74
CA ALA A 19 -10.94 -16.49 24.01
C ALA A 19 -11.07 -16.75 22.49
N VAL A 20 -10.23 -17.62 21.92
CA VAL A 20 -10.34 -18.08 20.52
C VAL A 20 -11.45 -19.12 20.40
N LEU A 21 -11.49 -20.12 21.27
CA LEU A 21 -12.54 -21.15 21.27
C LEU A 21 -13.93 -20.61 21.60
N ASP A 22 -14.06 -19.71 22.57
CA ASP A 22 -15.34 -19.08 22.96
C ASP A 22 -15.97 -18.28 21.81
N LYS A 23 -15.14 -17.82 20.88
CA LYS A 23 -15.59 -17.14 19.66
C LYS A 23 -15.90 -18.11 18.52
N GLY A 24 -15.83 -19.42 18.77
CA GLY A 24 -15.99 -20.48 17.78
C GLY A 24 -14.86 -20.52 16.76
N TRP A 25 -13.69 -19.97 17.08
CA TRP A 25 -12.57 -19.92 16.15
C TRP A 25 -11.68 -21.15 16.32
N ASP A 26 -11.31 -21.78 15.20
CA ASP A 26 -10.33 -22.87 15.13
C ASP A 26 -8.91 -22.34 14.83
N LYS A 27 -8.75 -21.00 14.77
CA LYS A 27 -7.55 -20.34 14.26
C LYS A 27 -7.04 -19.24 15.19
N ILE A 28 -5.75 -19.29 15.50
CA ILE A 28 -5.04 -18.21 16.19
C ILE A 28 -4.47 -17.25 15.13
N SER A 29 -4.82 -15.98 15.25
CA SER A 29 -4.34 -14.90 14.38
C SER A 29 -3.69 -13.78 15.17
N THR A 30 -2.95 -12.90 14.48
CA THR A 30 -2.44 -11.67 15.09
C THR A 30 -3.56 -10.83 15.71
N THR A 31 -4.73 -10.79 15.08
CA THR A 31 -5.91 -10.09 15.59
C THR A 31 -6.39 -10.67 16.91
N ALA A 32 -6.44 -12.01 17.03
CA ALA A 32 -6.83 -12.67 18.27
C ALA A 32 -5.86 -12.34 19.41
N VAL A 33 -4.54 -12.37 19.14
CA VAL A 33 -3.51 -12.02 20.14
C VAL A 33 -3.64 -10.57 20.58
N VAL A 34 -3.78 -9.63 19.65
CA VAL A 34 -3.89 -8.20 19.97
C VAL A 34 -5.20 -7.91 20.72
N ALA A 35 -6.32 -8.53 20.31
CA ALA A 35 -7.61 -8.32 20.94
C ALA A 35 -7.67 -8.89 22.38
N THR A 36 -6.98 -10.00 22.65
CA THR A 36 -7.05 -10.67 23.97
C THR A 36 -5.94 -10.25 24.91
N LEU A 37 -4.71 -10.08 24.41
CA LEU A 37 -3.50 -9.84 25.21
C LEU A 37 -2.85 -8.46 24.97
N GLY A 38 -3.36 -7.71 23.99
CA GLY A 38 -2.92 -6.35 23.70
C GLY A 38 -1.69 -6.25 22.79
N HIS A 39 -1.54 -5.07 22.17
CA HIS A 39 -0.44 -4.76 21.24
C HIS A 39 0.95 -4.94 21.86
N SER A 40 1.13 -4.54 23.12
CA SER A 40 2.40 -4.64 23.84
C SER A 40 2.86 -6.09 24.01
N PHE A 41 1.93 -7.03 24.20
CA PHE A 41 2.23 -8.46 24.30
C PHE A 41 2.65 -9.00 22.93
N TYR A 42 1.88 -8.69 21.88
CA TYR A 42 2.20 -9.09 20.51
C TYR A 42 3.62 -8.65 20.10
N HIS A 43 3.96 -7.37 20.29
CA HIS A 43 5.28 -6.87 19.90
C HIS A 43 6.44 -7.51 20.69
N ARG A 44 6.19 -7.90 21.93
CA ARG A 44 7.20 -8.48 22.82
C ARG A 44 7.44 -9.97 22.57
N HIS A 45 6.39 -10.73 22.29
CA HIS A 45 6.43 -12.19 22.28
C HIS A 45 6.04 -12.83 20.94
N CYS A 46 5.29 -12.13 20.10
CA CYS A 46 4.60 -12.73 18.94
C CYS A 46 4.92 -12.01 17.63
N LYS A 47 5.87 -11.06 17.63
CA LYS A 47 6.25 -10.28 16.44
C LYS A 47 6.98 -11.19 15.45
N GLY A 48 6.30 -11.53 14.35
CA GLY A 48 6.84 -12.40 13.30
C GLY A 48 6.22 -13.80 13.31
N GLU A 49 6.28 -14.46 12.16
CA GLU A 49 5.61 -15.74 11.90
C GLU A 49 6.17 -16.88 12.76
N GLU A 50 7.49 -16.99 12.89
CA GLU A 50 8.15 -17.98 13.75
C GLU A 50 7.71 -17.86 15.22
N ASN A 51 7.54 -16.63 15.70
CA ASN A 51 7.10 -16.37 17.08
C ASN A 51 5.61 -16.70 17.28
N MET A 52 4.77 -16.50 16.24
CA MET A 52 3.36 -16.92 16.26
C MET A 52 3.22 -18.45 16.23
N GLN A 53 4.06 -19.13 15.44
CA GLN A 53 4.09 -20.60 15.42
C GLN A 53 4.60 -21.15 16.75
N SER A 54 5.63 -20.55 17.34
CA SER A 54 6.10 -20.91 18.69
C SER A 54 5.04 -20.67 19.77
N LEU A 55 4.26 -19.59 19.66
CA LEU A 55 3.11 -19.32 20.53
C LEU A 55 2.04 -20.41 20.41
N LEU A 56 1.66 -20.77 19.18
CA LEU A 56 0.67 -21.81 18.91
C LEU A 56 1.13 -23.17 19.44
N GLN A 57 2.39 -23.51 19.22
CA GLN A 57 2.97 -24.76 19.71
C GLN A 57 2.88 -24.84 21.24
N LYS A 58 3.23 -23.76 21.94
CA LYS A 58 3.09 -23.68 23.40
C LYS A 58 1.65 -23.79 23.87
N ILE A 59 0.68 -23.26 23.11
CA ILE A 59 -0.75 -23.40 23.43
C ILE A 59 -1.20 -24.86 23.28
N ARG A 60 -0.78 -25.55 22.22
CA ARG A 60 -1.09 -26.97 22.01
C ARG A 60 -0.48 -27.86 23.09
N GLU A 61 0.67 -27.49 23.63
CA GLU A 61 1.33 -28.20 24.73
C GLU A 61 0.59 -28.07 26.08
N LEU A 62 -0.28 -27.08 26.25
CA LEU A 62 -1.05 -26.91 27.50
C LEU A 62 -2.12 -27.96 27.70
N ASP A 63 -2.78 -28.35 26.59
CA ASP A 63 -3.85 -29.34 26.55
C ASP A 63 -4.00 -29.81 25.08
N PRO A 64 -3.30 -30.88 24.68
CA PRO A 64 -3.29 -31.34 23.30
C PRO A 64 -4.67 -31.77 22.79
N ASP A 65 -5.49 -32.35 23.67
CA ASP A 65 -6.84 -32.82 23.32
C ASP A 65 -7.77 -31.63 23.06
N LYS A 66 -7.66 -30.57 23.87
CA LYS A 66 -8.49 -29.36 23.73
C LYS A 66 -7.97 -28.40 22.66
N TYR A 67 -6.66 -28.24 22.49
CA TYR A 67 -6.07 -27.18 21.64
C TYR A 67 -5.31 -27.69 20.42
N GLY A 68 -5.10 -29.01 20.28
CA GLY A 68 -4.30 -29.60 19.20
C GLY A 68 -4.81 -29.25 17.80
N HIS A 69 -6.12 -29.01 17.67
CA HIS A 69 -6.76 -28.65 16.40
C HIS A 69 -6.52 -27.19 15.98
N LEU A 70 -6.14 -26.30 16.91
CA LEU A 70 -5.95 -24.87 16.62
C LEU A 70 -4.85 -24.66 15.58
N ARG A 71 -5.08 -23.83 14.56
CA ARG A 71 -4.10 -23.53 13.51
C ARG A 71 -3.68 -22.07 13.52
N TYR A 72 -2.44 -21.77 13.12
CA TYR A 72 -2.03 -20.40 12.84
C TYR A 72 -2.47 -20.04 11.43
N VAL A 73 -3.20 -18.94 11.29
CA VAL A 73 -3.49 -18.35 9.98
C VAL A 73 -2.81 -17.00 9.89
N ARG A 74 -1.92 -16.91 8.91
CA ARG A 74 -1.32 -15.65 8.49
C ARG A 74 -2.39 -14.84 7.78
N ILE A 75 -2.99 -13.91 8.51
CA ILE A 75 -3.81 -12.87 7.90
C ILE A 75 -2.84 -11.93 7.17
N HIS A 76 -2.75 -12.07 5.84
CA HIS A 76 -2.09 -11.07 5.00
C HIS A 76 -2.82 -9.74 5.19
N LYS A 77 -2.05 -8.65 5.28
CA LYS A 77 -2.52 -7.30 5.66
C LYS A 77 -3.66 -6.73 4.79
N ASP A 78 -4.02 -7.40 3.69
CA ASP A 78 -5.05 -6.99 2.73
C ASP A 78 -6.49 -7.39 3.14
N HIS A 79 -6.67 -7.86 4.38
CA HIS A 79 -7.93 -8.43 4.88
C HIS A 79 -8.83 -7.44 5.64
N PHE A 80 -8.50 -6.15 5.71
CA PHE A 80 -9.18 -5.22 6.63
C PHE A 80 -10.17 -4.22 6.01
N THR A 81 -10.44 -4.25 4.70
CA THR A 81 -11.28 -3.21 4.05
C THR A 81 -12.72 -3.62 3.69
N ARG A 82 -13.14 -4.87 3.95
CA ARG A 82 -14.54 -5.30 3.68
C ARG A 82 -15.03 -6.12 4.86
N GLN A 83 -16.28 -5.92 5.26
CA GLN A 83 -16.90 -6.70 6.34
C GLN A 83 -16.62 -8.19 6.11
N PRO A 84 -16.07 -8.90 7.11
CA PRO A 84 -15.73 -10.31 6.97
C PRO A 84 -16.99 -11.12 6.59
N LEU A 85 -16.79 -12.16 5.79
CA LEU A 85 -17.86 -13.12 5.49
C LEU A 85 -18.29 -13.81 6.78
N ARG A 86 -19.60 -13.96 6.96
CA ARG A 86 -20.18 -14.77 8.02
C ARG A 86 -20.02 -16.25 7.67
N PRO A 87 -19.98 -17.15 8.66
CA PRO A 87 -20.04 -18.59 8.43
C PRO A 87 -21.21 -18.93 7.48
N GLY A 88 -20.94 -19.75 6.45
CA GLY A 88 -21.90 -20.09 5.39
C GLY A 88 -21.94 -19.14 4.19
N GLU A 89 -21.60 -17.85 4.33
CA GLU A 89 -21.49 -16.94 3.18
C GLU A 89 -20.30 -17.32 2.29
N GLU A 90 -19.15 -17.71 2.89
CA GLU A 90 -17.96 -18.14 2.14
C GLU A 90 -18.19 -19.45 1.38
N ASP A 91 -18.96 -20.38 1.95
CA ASP A 91 -19.25 -21.67 1.32
C ASP A 91 -20.15 -21.49 0.10
N ILE A 92 -21.19 -20.65 0.22
CA ILE A 92 -22.08 -20.30 -0.90
C ILE A 92 -21.28 -19.62 -2.03
N ILE A 93 -20.46 -18.62 -1.69
CA ILE A 93 -19.67 -17.89 -2.69
C ILE A 93 -18.65 -18.82 -3.35
N SER A 94 -17.95 -19.66 -2.57
CA SER A 94 -16.94 -20.59 -3.10
C SER A 94 -17.55 -21.69 -3.98
N ASP A 95 -18.65 -22.31 -3.56
CA ASP A 95 -19.34 -23.37 -4.31
C ASP A 95 -19.86 -22.86 -5.66
N MET A 96 -20.40 -21.64 -5.68
CA MET A 96 -20.92 -21.04 -6.91
C MET A 96 -19.82 -20.64 -7.90
N ILE A 97 -18.70 -20.13 -7.39
CA ILE A 97 -17.52 -19.85 -8.21
C ILE A 97 -16.98 -21.15 -8.81
N LEU A 98 -16.89 -22.22 -8.00
CA LEU A 98 -16.39 -23.51 -8.47
C LEU A 98 -17.29 -24.09 -9.56
N LYS A 99 -18.60 -24.21 -9.30
CA LYS A 99 -19.57 -24.76 -10.26
C LYS A 99 -19.63 -23.99 -11.56
N SER A 100 -19.58 -22.66 -11.47
CA SER A 100 -19.60 -21.84 -12.66
C SER A 100 -18.30 -21.99 -13.47
N TYR A 101 -17.14 -22.10 -12.80
CA TYR A 101 -15.84 -22.30 -13.46
C TYR A 101 -15.76 -23.65 -14.16
N GLU A 102 -16.27 -24.71 -13.53
CA GLU A 102 -16.34 -26.06 -14.13
C GLU A 102 -17.25 -26.09 -15.37
N GLN A 103 -18.33 -25.29 -15.38
CA GLN A 103 -19.25 -25.19 -16.51
C GLN A 103 -18.71 -24.33 -17.67
N SER A 104 -17.99 -23.26 -17.35
CA SER A 104 -17.36 -22.39 -18.34
C SER A 104 -16.11 -21.73 -17.77
N PRO A 105 -14.91 -22.27 -18.05
CA PRO A 105 -13.68 -21.70 -17.54
C PRO A 105 -13.45 -20.28 -18.08
N TRP A 106 -13.57 -19.27 -17.24
CA TRP A 106 -13.26 -17.88 -17.62
C TRP A 106 -11.75 -17.61 -17.53
N ARG A 107 -11.20 -16.96 -18.56
CA ARG A 107 -9.77 -16.58 -18.65
C ARG A 107 -9.46 -15.17 -18.12
N SER A 108 -10.45 -14.45 -17.58
CA SER A 108 -10.41 -13.00 -17.28
C SER A 108 -10.24 -12.64 -15.80
N GLU A 109 -10.10 -11.32 -15.55
CA GLU A 109 -9.85 -10.59 -14.29
C GLU A 109 -10.88 -10.80 -13.15
N GLY A 110 -11.70 -11.85 -13.17
CA GLY A 110 -12.68 -12.14 -12.12
C GLY A 110 -13.90 -12.97 -12.55
N PRO A 111 -14.77 -13.36 -11.61
CA PRO A 111 -16.03 -14.03 -11.89
C PRO A 111 -16.96 -13.14 -12.75
N PRO A 112 -17.63 -13.70 -13.77
CA PRO A 112 -18.59 -12.98 -14.60
C PRO A 112 -19.74 -12.32 -13.81
N LEU A 113 -20.31 -11.26 -14.37
CA LEU A 113 -21.36 -10.45 -13.73
C LEU A 113 -22.63 -11.25 -13.41
N ASP A 114 -23.03 -12.16 -14.28
CA ASP A 114 -24.12 -13.11 -14.10
C ASP A 114 -23.85 -14.06 -12.93
N VAL A 115 -22.61 -14.53 -12.76
CA VAL A 115 -22.20 -15.32 -11.59
C VAL A 115 -22.32 -14.51 -10.30
N ILE A 116 -21.92 -13.25 -10.31
CA ILE A 116 -22.08 -12.35 -9.15
C ILE A 116 -23.57 -12.15 -8.80
N LYS A 117 -24.44 -12.01 -9.81
CA LYS A 117 -25.90 -11.90 -9.59
C LYS A 117 -26.48 -13.19 -9.01
N SER A 118 -26.09 -14.36 -9.52
CA SER A 118 -26.56 -15.64 -8.98
C SER A 118 -26.04 -15.89 -7.55
N ILE A 119 -24.81 -15.48 -7.23
CA ILE A 119 -24.28 -15.52 -5.86
C ILE A 119 -25.13 -14.65 -4.93
N ARG A 120 -25.49 -13.45 -5.38
CA ARG A 120 -26.34 -12.54 -4.61
C ARG A 120 -27.71 -13.16 -4.31
N GLU A 121 -28.38 -13.69 -5.32
CA GLU A 121 -29.69 -14.34 -5.17
C GLU A 121 -29.63 -15.49 -4.15
N ARG A 122 -28.55 -16.28 -4.19
CA ARG A 122 -28.38 -17.42 -3.28
C ARG A 122 -28.02 -17.02 -1.85
N LEU A 123 -27.26 -15.94 -1.69
CA LEU A 123 -27.02 -15.33 -0.39
C LEU A 123 -28.33 -14.77 0.19
N GLU A 124 -29.14 -14.09 -0.62
CA GLU A 124 -30.45 -13.54 -0.19
C GLU A 124 -31.42 -14.68 0.23
N GLN A 125 -31.46 -15.79 -0.52
CA GLN A 125 -32.22 -17.00 -0.15
C GLN A 125 -31.74 -17.64 1.15
N ALA A 126 -30.45 -17.54 1.46
CA ALA A 126 -29.86 -18.03 2.71
C ALA A 126 -29.99 -17.02 3.88
N GLY A 127 -30.73 -15.92 3.70
CA GLY A 127 -30.92 -14.89 4.73
C GLY A 127 -29.76 -13.90 4.87
N PHE A 128 -28.85 -13.87 3.90
CA PHE A 128 -27.69 -13.00 3.89
C PHE A 128 -27.89 -11.82 2.92
N GLN A 129 -27.88 -10.59 3.45
CA GLN A 129 -27.89 -9.38 2.64
C GLN A 129 -26.48 -8.85 2.45
N ARG A 130 -26.04 -8.75 1.18
CA ARG A 130 -24.75 -8.17 0.79
C ARG A 130 -24.93 -7.33 -0.46
N SER A 131 -24.21 -6.21 -0.55
CA SER A 131 -24.17 -5.40 -1.76
C SER A 131 -23.40 -6.12 -2.87
N GLU A 132 -23.73 -5.85 -4.13
CA GLU A 132 -23.05 -6.43 -5.29
C GLU A 132 -21.54 -6.15 -5.27
N ALA A 133 -21.13 -4.94 -4.87
CA ALA A 133 -19.72 -4.58 -4.72
C ALA A 133 -19.00 -5.41 -3.64
N SER A 134 -19.69 -5.74 -2.54
CA SER A 134 -19.16 -6.62 -1.49
C SER A 134 -18.99 -8.05 -2.01
N ILE A 135 -20.01 -8.58 -2.68
CA ILE A 135 -19.99 -9.93 -3.26
C ILE A 135 -18.87 -10.03 -4.31
N ARG A 136 -18.77 -9.05 -5.22
CA ARG A 136 -17.74 -8.99 -6.24
C ARG A 136 -16.34 -9.04 -5.65
N GLY A 137 -16.06 -8.27 -4.59
CA GLY A 137 -14.72 -8.30 -3.98
C GLY A 137 -14.39 -9.60 -3.28
N HIS A 138 -15.35 -10.21 -2.60
CA HIS A 138 -15.13 -11.50 -1.94
C HIS A 138 -14.98 -12.62 -2.96
N ALA A 139 -15.81 -12.62 -4.00
CA ALA A 139 -15.73 -13.56 -5.11
C ALA A 139 -14.41 -13.42 -5.89
N GLN A 140 -13.95 -12.19 -6.12
CA GLN A 140 -12.64 -11.90 -6.71
C GLN A 140 -11.50 -12.48 -5.88
N LYS A 141 -11.52 -12.27 -4.56
CA LYS A 141 -10.48 -12.79 -3.65
C LYS A 141 -10.47 -14.31 -3.60
N ILE A 142 -11.64 -14.95 -3.59
CA ILE A 142 -11.77 -16.41 -3.63
C ILE A 142 -11.24 -16.94 -4.96
N TRP A 143 -11.58 -16.30 -6.07
CA TRP A 143 -11.06 -16.61 -7.41
C TRP A 143 -9.52 -16.49 -7.46
N GLU A 144 -8.97 -15.36 -7.03
CA GLU A 144 -7.53 -15.09 -7.05
C GLU A 144 -6.74 -16.00 -6.09
N GLY A 145 -7.29 -16.28 -4.92
CA GLY A 145 -6.63 -17.06 -3.88
C GLY A 145 -6.72 -18.58 -4.08
N LYS A 146 -7.86 -19.10 -4.54
CA LYS A 146 -8.09 -20.55 -4.66
C LYS A 146 -7.92 -21.11 -6.07
N TYR A 147 -8.11 -20.32 -7.14
CA TYR A 147 -8.31 -20.87 -8.49
C TYR A 147 -7.40 -20.28 -9.57
N ARG A 148 -7.05 -18.99 -9.50
CA ARG A 148 -6.05 -18.37 -10.40
C ARG A 148 -4.65 -18.98 -10.24
N THR A 149 -4.38 -19.63 -9.12
CA THR A 149 -3.11 -20.30 -8.82
C THR A 149 -2.99 -21.71 -9.39
N VAL A 150 -4.08 -22.31 -9.90
CA VAL A 150 -4.10 -23.74 -10.22
C VAL A 150 -3.58 -24.05 -11.64
N GLU A 151 -3.65 -23.15 -12.62
CA GLU A 151 -2.95 -23.35 -13.90
C GLU A 151 -2.46 -22.03 -14.53
N GLY A 152 -1.14 -21.90 -14.69
CA GLY A 152 -0.59 -21.10 -15.81
C GLY A 152 0.12 -19.77 -15.54
N LEU A 153 0.56 -19.46 -14.31
CA LEU A 153 1.57 -18.40 -14.11
C LEU A 153 2.80 -18.97 -13.39
N PRO A 154 4.00 -18.85 -13.99
CA PRO A 154 5.20 -19.51 -13.48
C PRO A 154 5.62 -18.99 -12.10
N GLN A 155 6.06 -19.94 -11.26
CA GLN A 155 6.33 -19.85 -9.82
C GLN A 155 7.35 -18.79 -9.36
N TYR A 156 7.89 -17.93 -10.21
CA TYR A 156 8.96 -17.00 -9.87
C TYR A 156 8.51 -15.65 -9.27
N LEU A 157 7.22 -15.41 -9.07
CA LEU A 157 6.71 -14.20 -8.40
C LEU A 157 6.42 -14.37 -6.89
N MET A 158 6.62 -15.57 -6.34
CA MET A 158 6.53 -15.81 -4.89
C MET A 158 7.91 -15.98 -4.28
N ASN A 159 8.68 -14.89 -4.22
CA ASN A 159 9.80 -14.81 -3.30
C ASN A 159 9.49 -13.73 -2.25
N PRO A 160 9.38 -14.07 -0.95
CA PRO A 160 9.19 -13.08 0.09
C PRO A 160 10.45 -12.22 0.15
N ARG A 161 10.35 -10.92 -0.17
CA ARG A 161 11.46 -10.00 0.05
C ARG A 161 11.82 -10.05 1.55
N PRO A 162 13.08 -10.31 1.93
CA PRO A 162 13.51 -10.16 3.30
C PRO A 162 13.41 -8.68 3.69
N ARG A 163 12.89 -8.42 4.89
CA ARG A 163 12.91 -7.10 5.52
C ARG A 163 14.37 -6.71 5.77
N ALA A 164 14.92 -5.84 4.92
CA ALA A 164 16.15 -5.15 5.27
C ALA A 164 15.86 -4.24 6.47
N LYS A 165 16.68 -4.37 7.51
CA LYS A 165 16.77 -3.39 8.60
C LYS A 165 17.18 -2.05 7.98
N ALA A 166 16.63 -0.97 8.52
CA ALA A 166 17.14 0.37 8.24
C ALA A 166 18.61 0.45 8.66
N GLU A 167 19.42 1.03 7.77
CA GLU A 167 20.72 1.71 7.96
C GLU A 167 21.85 1.35 6.98
N GLU A 168 21.70 0.38 6.07
CA GLU A 168 22.76 0.08 5.08
C GLU A 168 22.53 0.70 3.71
N ASP A 169 23.63 1.22 3.15
CA ASP A 169 23.78 2.13 2.02
C ASP A 169 22.87 1.81 0.83
N VAL A 170 22.29 2.86 0.24
CA VAL A 170 21.53 2.79 -1.02
C VAL A 170 22.33 2.08 -2.12
N ALA A 171 23.66 2.17 -2.10
CA ALA A 171 24.56 1.45 -2.99
C ALA A 171 24.51 -0.08 -2.81
N GLU A 172 24.47 -0.60 -1.58
CA GLU A 172 24.39 -2.04 -1.30
C GLU A 172 23.02 -2.64 -1.62
N ASN A 173 21.94 -1.89 -1.42
CA ASN A 173 20.61 -2.32 -1.85
C ASN A 173 20.50 -2.36 -3.39
N LEU A 174 21.17 -1.44 -4.09
CA LEU A 174 21.28 -1.46 -5.55
C LEU A 174 22.10 -2.68 -6.02
N GLU A 175 23.25 -2.95 -5.41
CA GLU A 175 24.09 -4.13 -5.66
C GLU A 175 23.30 -5.44 -5.51
N ARG A 176 22.50 -5.56 -4.45
CA ARG A 176 21.71 -6.76 -4.18
C ARG A 176 20.57 -6.96 -5.19
N ILE A 177 19.83 -5.89 -5.53
CA ILE A 177 18.77 -5.93 -6.54
C ILE A 177 19.34 -6.30 -7.91
N LEU A 178 20.53 -5.80 -8.24
CA LEU A 178 21.25 -6.14 -9.47
C LEU A 178 21.77 -7.58 -9.47
N GLY A 179 22.25 -8.07 -8.31
CA GLY A 179 22.61 -9.48 -8.12
C GLY A 179 21.43 -10.44 -8.34
N ASP A 180 20.24 -10.06 -7.87
CA ASP A 180 19.00 -10.83 -8.10
C ASP A 180 18.58 -10.78 -9.58
N PHE A 181 18.79 -9.64 -10.25
CA PHE A 181 18.57 -9.49 -11.70
C PHE A 181 19.52 -10.36 -12.54
N LYS A 182 20.80 -10.45 -12.15
CA LYS A 182 21.80 -11.32 -12.78
C LYS A 182 21.47 -12.80 -12.65
N LYS A 183 20.95 -13.23 -11.49
CA LYS A 183 20.47 -14.62 -11.29
C LYS A 183 19.29 -14.97 -12.19
N GLN A 184 18.40 -14.00 -12.46
CA GLN A 184 17.24 -14.22 -13.34
C GLN A 184 17.58 -14.15 -14.84
N LYS A 185 18.64 -13.44 -15.23
CA LYS A 185 19.08 -13.35 -16.64
C LYS A 185 19.79 -14.61 -17.16
N LYS A 186 20.29 -15.49 -16.30
CA LYS A 186 21.00 -16.71 -16.73
C LYS A 186 20.13 -17.69 -17.53
N ASP A 187 18.81 -17.63 -17.35
CA ASP A 187 17.89 -18.60 -17.97
C ASP A 187 17.18 -18.09 -19.23
N LYS A 188 17.39 -16.84 -19.65
CA LYS A 188 16.76 -16.26 -20.86
C LYS A 188 17.64 -15.21 -21.53
N PHE A 189 18.80 -15.61 -22.05
CA PHE A 189 19.45 -14.84 -23.09
C PHE A 189 18.78 -15.16 -24.44
N ILE A 190 18.08 -14.17 -24.99
CA ILE A 190 17.95 -14.05 -26.45
C ILE A 190 19.28 -13.43 -26.87
N ASP A 191 20.11 -14.22 -27.55
CA ASP A 191 21.38 -13.75 -28.10
C ASP A 191 21.15 -12.51 -28.97
N GLY A 192 21.93 -11.44 -28.70
CA GLY A 192 22.21 -10.39 -29.69
C GLY A 192 21.53 -9.03 -29.58
N VAL A 193 20.70 -8.71 -28.57
CA VAL A 193 19.96 -7.41 -28.53
C VAL A 193 20.30 -6.51 -27.34
N ILE A 194 20.92 -7.02 -26.27
CA ILE A 194 21.34 -6.21 -25.13
C ILE A 194 22.77 -6.59 -24.76
N ASN A 195 23.74 -5.75 -25.14
CA ASN A 195 25.10 -5.86 -24.62
C ASN A 195 25.02 -5.75 -23.09
N SER A 196 25.48 -6.78 -22.39
CA SER A 196 25.67 -6.74 -20.94
C SER A 196 26.68 -5.65 -20.64
N ASP A 197 26.25 -4.63 -19.92
CA ASP A 197 27.13 -3.57 -19.45
C ASP A 197 27.85 -4.09 -18.21
N ASP A 198 29.17 -4.19 -18.26
CA ASP A 198 29.98 -4.64 -17.12
C ASP A 198 29.73 -3.68 -15.94
N ASN A 199 29.20 -4.23 -14.84
CA ASN A 199 28.75 -3.55 -13.61
C ASN A 199 27.32 -2.98 -13.57
N ASP A 200 26.44 -3.30 -14.53
CA ASP A 200 25.01 -2.90 -14.51
C ASP A 200 24.78 -1.37 -14.44
N ASN A 201 25.79 -0.57 -14.81
CA ASN A 201 25.75 0.90 -14.73
C ASN A 201 24.51 1.49 -15.41
N ARG A 202 24.12 0.94 -16.57
CA ARG A 202 22.91 1.35 -17.29
C ARG A 202 21.61 1.15 -16.51
N ALA A 203 21.46 0.04 -15.79
CA ALA A 203 20.25 -0.24 -15.01
C ALA A 203 20.16 0.67 -13.77
N ARG A 204 21.32 0.96 -13.15
CA ARG A 204 21.45 1.96 -12.08
C ARG A 204 21.05 3.34 -12.59
N GLU A 205 21.55 3.73 -13.75
CA GLU A 205 21.23 4.99 -14.42
C GLU A 205 19.73 5.10 -14.75
N TYR A 206 19.08 4.05 -15.27
CA TYR A 206 17.63 4.07 -15.55
C TYR A 206 16.77 4.24 -14.29
N LEU A 207 17.09 3.52 -13.20
CA LEU A 207 16.38 3.65 -11.93
C LEU A 207 16.64 5.01 -11.28
N TYR A 208 17.88 5.51 -11.39
CA TYR A 208 18.27 6.84 -10.95
C TYR A 208 17.53 7.93 -11.72
N LEU A 209 17.40 7.81 -13.05
CA LEU A 209 16.67 8.76 -13.90
C LEU A 209 15.15 8.76 -13.63
N ALA A 210 14.55 7.58 -13.42
CA ALA A 210 13.13 7.47 -13.09
C ALA A 210 12.82 8.02 -11.68
N GLY A 211 13.66 7.71 -10.70
CA GLY A 211 13.58 8.29 -9.35
C GLY A 211 13.78 9.80 -9.36
N ARG A 212 14.75 10.29 -10.14
CA ARG A 212 15.03 11.73 -10.31
C ARG A 212 13.87 12.46 -10.99
N GLY A 213 13.16 11.85 -11.94
CA GLY A 213 12.02 12.48 -12.62
C GLY A 213 10.80 12.70 -11.71
N HIS A 214 10.47 11.71 -10.88
CA HIS A 214 9.42 11.80 -9.86
C HIS A 214 9.83 12.78 -8.74
N GLN A 215 11.00 12.60 -8.14
CA GLN A 215 11.48 13.46 -7.05
C GLN A 215 11.73 14.91 -7.51
N ALA A 216 12.06 15.14 -8.79
CA ALA A 216 12.12 16.48 -9.37
C ALA A 216 10.76 17.19 -9.35
N LEU A 217 9.68 16.46 -9.64
CA LEU A 217 8.33 17.02 -9.63
C LEU A 217 7.89 17.29 -8.18
N VAL A 218 8.21 16.40 -7.24
CA VAL A 218 8.02 16.64 -5.80
C VAL A 218 8.77 17.91 -5.36
N ALA A 219 10.07 18.01 -5.66
CA ALA A 219 10.90 19.18 -5.32
C ALA A 219 10.34 20.49 -5.90
N TYR A 220 9.77 20.45 -7.10
CA TYR A 220 9.10 21.60 -7.71
C TYR A 220 7.81 21.96 -6.96
N MET A 221 6.99 20.97 -6.62
CA MET A 221 5.73 21.16 -5.89
C MET A 221 5.93 21.44 -4.39
N MET A 222 7.15 21.33 -3.85
CA MET A 222 7.48 21.74 -2.48
C MET A 222 7.65 23.25 -2.33
N ASP A 223 8.03 23.96 -3.40
CA ASP A 223 8.20 25.41 -3.36
C ASP A 223 6.82 26.11 -3.30
N PRO A 224 6.55 26.94 -2.27
CA PRO A 224 5.33 27.73 -2.16
C PRO A 224 4.97 28.51 -3.41
N LYS A 225 5.94 29.08 -4.14
CA LYS A 225 5.66 29.83 -5.36
C LYS A 225 5.02 28.97 -6.44
N ASN A 226 5.44 27.70 -6.54
CA ASN A 226 4.97 26.79 -7.57
C ASN A 226 3.62 26.19 -7.19
N TYR A 227 3.50 25.60 -6.01
CA TYR A 227 2.25 24.94 -5.64
C TYR A 227 1.11 25.94 -5.41
N LYS A 228 1.39 27.15 -4.90
CA LYS A 228 0.36 28.19 -4.73
C LYS A 228 -0.15 28.73 -6.07
N ASN A 229 0.69 28.72 -7.10
CA ASN A 229 0.30 29.09 -8.45
C ASN A 229 -0.50 27.97 -9.16
N ILE A 230 -0.19 26.70 -8.89
CA ILE A 230 -0.81 25.55 -9.55
C ILE A 230 -2.12 25.12 -8.89
N LEU A 231 -2.15 25.10 -7.55
CA LEU A 231 -3.29 24.63 -6.77
C LEU A 231 -4.26 25.77 -6.51
N ARG A 232 -3.85 26.71 -5.64
CA ARG A 232 -4.45 28.00 -5.27
C ARG A 232 -3.54 28.66 -4.22
N SER A 233 -3.69 29.97 -4.01
CA SER A 233 -2.85 30.75 -3.08
C SER A 233 -3.03 30.44 -1.59
N ASP A 234 -4.18 29.90 -1.22
CA ASP A 234 -4.57 29.55 0.15
C ASP A 234 -4.23 28.11 0.54
N PHE A 235 -3.53 27.37 -0.33
CA PHE A 235 -2.99 26.07 0.02
C PHE A 235 -1.69 26.25 0.81
N ASP A 236 -1.50 25.39 1.81
CA ASP A 236 -0.25 25.22 2.53
C ASP A 236 0.16 23.74 2.52
N LEU A 237 1.44 23.48 2.25
CA LEU A 237 2.01 22.14 2.28
C LEU A 237 2.29 21.73 3.74
N VAL A 238 1.77 20.58 4.16
CA VAL A 238 1.86 20.12 5.55
C VAL A 238 2.59 18.78 5.73
N ALA A 239 2.74 18.00 4.67
CA ALA A 239 3.57 16.79 4.67
C ALA A 239 4.12 16.49 3.27
N VAL A 240 5.30 15.89 3.19
CA VAL A 240 5.94 15.48 1.94
C VAL A 240 6.82 14.24 2.15
N ASP A 241 6.78 13.29 1.21
CA ASP A 241 7.72 12.15 1.15
C ASP A 241 8.99 12.52 0.37
N PHE A 242 9.83 13.36 0.99
CA PHE A 242 11.09 13.82 0.42
C PHE A 242 12.21 13.68 1.44
N THR A 243 12.91 12.54 1.40
CA THR A 243 13.90 12.12 2.40
C THR A 243 15.24 11.81 1.77
N LYS A 244 16.33 11.81 2.56
CA LYS A 244 17.66 11.36 2.12
C LYS A 244 17.66 9.94 1.52
N ALA A 245 16.72 9.09 1.93
CA ALA A 245 16.65 7.70 1.51
C ALA A 245 15.95 7.47 0.16
N ASN A 246 15.03 8.36 -0.23
CA ASN A 246 14.23 8.22 -1.47
C ASN A 246 14.51 9.33 -2.50
N THR A 247 15.41 10.26 -2.21
CA THR A 247 15.72 11.42 -3.05
C THR A 247 17.19 11.38 -3.51
N PRO A 248 17.50 11.70 -4.78
CA PRO A 248 18.88 11.89 -5.22
C PRO A 248 19.64 12.87 -4.30
N PRO A 249 20.86 12.56 -3.84
CA PRO A 249 21.56 13.36 -2.83
C PRO A 249 21.74 14.83 -3.22
N ASP A 250 22.06 15.10 -4.49
CA ASP A 250 22.22 16.46 -5.02
C ASP A 250 20.92 17.25 -4.98
N LEU A 251 19.80 16.60 -5.28
CA LEU A 251 18.48 17.21 -5.23
C LEU A 251 18.01 17.41 -3.78
N PHE A 252 18.30 16.46 -2.89
CA PHE A 252 17.97 16.57 -1.48
C PHE A 252 18.69 17.76 -0.84
N GLU A 253 20.00 17.88 -1.03
CA GLU A 253 20.78 18.96 -0.44
C GLU A 253 20.33 20.35 -0.90
N LYS A 254 19.88 20.49 -2.15
CA LYS A 254 19.33 21.75 -2.69
C LYS A 254 17.96 22.14 -2.09
N CYS A 255 17.22 21.18 -1.57
CA CYS A 255 15.86 21.37 -1.08
C CYS A 255 15.72 21.16 0.45
N LYS A 256 16.81 20.85 1.16
CA LYS A 256 16.76 20.47 2.58
C LYS A 256 16.14 21.53 3.48
N ASP A 257 16.40 22.81 3.22
CA ASP A 257 15.85 23.90 4.02
C ASP A 257 14.31 23.92 3.96
N ASN A 258 13.74 23.58 2.80
CA ASN A 258 12.29 23.43 2.64
C ASN A 258 11.78 22.18 3.38
N VAL A 259 12.53 21.08 3.41
CA VAL A 259 12.18 19.87 4.16
C VAL A 259 12.17 20.16 5.66
N GLU A 260 13.19 20.83 6.18
CA GLU A 260 13.31 21.17 7.61
C GLU A 260 12.14 22.06 8.08
N LEU A 261 11.77 23.07 7.27
CA LEU A 261 10.59 23.90 7.56
C LEU A 261 9.30 23.07 7.60
N LEU A 262 9.14 22.10 6.68
CA LEU A 262 7.97 21.24 6.62
C LEU A 262 7.90 20.24 7.78
N GLU A 263 9.03 19.78 8.29
CA GLU A 263 9.04 18.91 9.48
C GLU A 263 8.49 19.63 10.72
N GLU A 264 8.72 20.93 10.86
CA GLU A 264 8.15 21.73 11.93
C GLU A 264 6.63 21.89 11.77
N ILE A 265 6.16 22.16 10.56
CA ILE A 265 4.72 22.25 10.24
C ILE A 265 4.03 20.90 10.48
N CYS A 266 4.63 19.79 10.03
CA CYS A 266 4.11 18.44 10.21
C CYS A 266 3.95 18.08 11.71
N LYS A 267 4.87 18.52 12.57
CA LYS A 267 4.74 18.36 14.04
C LYS A 267 3.54 19.12 14.60
N GLN A 268 3.22 20.30 14.07
CA GLN A 268 2.07 21.11 14.49
C GLN A 268 0.74 20.48 14.09
N GLU A 269 0.69 19.70 13.01
CA GLU A 269 -0.48 18.94 12.57
C GLU A 269 -0.84 17.77 13.50
N GLY A 270 -0.16 17.60 14.64
CA GLY A 270 -0.66 16.83 15.79
C GLY A 270 -0.92 15.34 15.52
N GLY A 271 -0.19 14.75 14.56
CA GLY A 271 -0.35 13.34 14.18
C GLY A 271 -1.57 13.04 13.32
N ILE A 272 -2.18 14.05 12.70
CA ILE A 272 -3.20 13.87 11.65
C ILE A 272 -2.57 13.19 10.44
N VAL A 273 -1.40 13.68 10.01
CA VAL A 273 -0.65 13.15 8.85
C VAL A 273 0.32 12.03 9.21
N SER A 274 0.39 11.56 10.47
CA SER A 274 1.37 10.55 10.89
C SER A 274 1.15 9.14 10.32
N PHE A 275 0.00 8.86 9.69
CA PHE A 275 -0.23 7.60 8.99
C PHE A 275 0.62 7.51 7.70
N VAL A 276 1.01 8.66 7.16
CA VAL A 276 1.92 8.82 6.01
C VAL A 276 3.28 8.15 6.27
N ASP A 277 3.73 8.11 7.53
CA ASP A 277 5.06 7.57 7.89
C ASP A 277 5.06 6.09 8.27
N SER A 278 3.91 5.48 8.57
CA SER A 278 3.87 4.22 9.33
C SER A 278 3.19 3.04 8.61
N TRP A 279 2.33 3.29 7.61
CA TRP A 279 1.67 2.21 6.86
C TRP A 279 1.30 2.56 5.41
N LEU A 280 1.05 3.83 5.10
CA LEU A 280 0.59 4.27 3.79
C LEU A 280 1.23 5.62 3.44
N ARG A 281 2.29 5.60 2.64
CA ARG A 281 3.11 6.78 2.32
C ARG A 281 2.56 7.51 1.10
N CYS A 282 2.15 8.75 1.33
CA CYS A 282 1.64 9.69 0.33
C CYS A 282 2.77 10.61 -0.08
N ASP A 283 2.80 11.04 -1.34
CA ASP A 283 3.87 11.92 -1.83
C ASP A 283 3.78 13.31 -1.19
N MET A 284 2.59 13.91 -1.14
CA MET A 284 2.38 15.20 -0.46
C MET A 284 1.00 15.30 0.18
N VAL A 285 0.87 16.11 1.22
CA VAL A 285 -0.41 16.50 1.83
C VAL A 285 -0.45 18.01 1.98
N PHE A 286 -1.51 18.62 1.47
CA PHE A 286 -1.79 20.05 1.60
C PHE A 286 -3.01 20.27 2.49
N ARG A 287 -3.13 21.50 2.99
CA ARG A 287 -4.31 22.02 3.66
C ARG A 287 -4.76 23.30 2.98
N ASP A 288 -6.04 23.44 2.69
CA ASP A 288 -6.59 24.66 2.07
C ASP A 288 -7.04 25.69 3.13
N GLY A 289 -7.45 26.88 2.68
CA GLY A 289 -7.91 27.96 3.56
C GLY A 289 -9.19 27.63 4.33
N ASP A 290 -9.96 26.66 3.86
CA ASP A 290 -11.16 26.14 4.53
C ASP A 290 -10.81 25.07 5.58
N GLY A 291 -9.55 24.64 5.62
CA GLY A 291 -9.01 23.66 6.55
C GLY A 291 -9.17 22.20 6.10
N ASN A 292 -9.62 21.95 4.87
CA ASN A 292 -9.70 20.61 4.29
C ASN A 292 -8.32 20.09 3.91
N TYR A 293 -8.16 18.77 3.92
CA TYR A 293 -6.91 18.14 3.49
C TYR A 293 -6.97 17.67 2.05
N HIS A 294 -5.86 17.85 1.34
CA HIS A 294 -5.68 17.43 -0.03
C HIS A 294 -4.45 16.53 -0.11
N VAL A 295 -4.64 15.27 -0.45
CA VAL A 295 -3.52 14.35 -0.65
C VAL A 295 -3.12 14.34 -2.10
N ALA A 296 -1.84 14.54 -2.40
CA ALA A 296 -1.33 14.49 -3.75
C ALA A 296 -0.53 13.22 -4.01
N GLU A 297 -0.84 12.56 -5.13
CA GLU A 297 -0.04 11.50 -5.74
C GLU A 297 0.70 12.07 -6.95
N ILE A 298 2.03 11.97 -6.94
CA ILE A 298 2.93 12.55 -7.93
C ILE A 298 3.51 11.46 -8.81
N LYS A 299 3.26 11.53 -10.12
CA LYS A 299 3.87 10.61 -11.10
C LYS A 299 4.67 11.37 -12.13
N GLN A 300 5.78 10.77 -12.58
CA GLN A 300 6.43 11.27 -13.79
C GLN A 300 5.46 11.13 -14.98
N ASN A 301 4.90 9.93 -15.17
CA ASN A 301 3.85 9.67 -16.14
C ASN A 301 2.77 8.78 -15.51
N ALA A 302 1.54 9.26 -15.44
CA ALA A 302 0.36 8.49 -15.07
C ALA A 302 -0.30 7.94 -16.35
N VAL A 303 0.47 7.13 -17.09
CA VAL A 303 0.08 6.58 -18.39
C VAL A 303 0.28 5.06 -18.43
N ASN A 304 -0.69 4.32 -18.95
CA ASN A 304 -0.61 2.90 -19.20
C ASN A 304 0.22 2.67 -20.46
N HIS A 305 1.42 2.11 -20.32
CA HIS A 305 2.25 1.80 -21.47
C HIS A 305 1.79 0.50 -22.13
N ASN A 306 1.58 0.51 -23.44
CA ASN A 306 1.47 -0.71 -24.25
C ASN A 306 2.77 -0.91 -25.01
N LEU A 307 3.48 -2.00 -24.74
CA LEU A 307 4.73 -2.35 -25.41
C LEU A 307 4.45 -3.49 -26.39
N ASN A 308 4.44 -3.17 -27.70
CA ASN A 308 4.31 -4.15 -28.79
C ASN A 308 3.12 -5.11 -28.65
N GLY A 309 1.93 -4.58 -28.38
CA GLY A 309 0.69 -5.38 -28.26
C GLY A 309 0.58 -6.21 -26.98
N ARG A 310 1.50 -6.07 -26.02
CA ARG A 310 1.39 -6.60 -24.67
C ARG A 310 1.06 -5.46 -23.70
N LYS A 311 0.12 -5.70 -22.76
CA LYS A 311 -0.15 -4.80 -21.62
C LYS A 311 1.19 -4.55 -20.93
N GLY A 312 1.71 -3.32 -21.00
CA GLY A 312 2.91 -2.91 -20.29
C GLY A 312 2.58 -2.49 -18.86
N TYR A 313 3.30 -1.51 -18.31
CA TYR A 313 3.09 -1.08 -16.93
C TYR A 313 1.78 -0.28 -16.80
N PRO A 314 0.83 -0.72 -15.94
CA PRO A 314 -0.45 -0.06 -15.76
C PRO A 314 -0.33 1.10 -14.76
N ASN A 315 0.42 2.16 -15.10
CA ASN A 315 0.65 3.26 -14.16
C ASN A 315 -0.60 4.08 -13.88
N ALA A 316 -1.51 4.20 -14.84
CA ALA A 316 -2.76 4.93 -14.65
C ALA A 316 -3.68 4.19 -13.66
N ASP A 317 -3.81 2.87 -13.79
CA ASP A 317 -4.62 2.04 -12.90
C ASP A 317 -4.08 2.10 -11.45
N LYS A 318 -2.75 2.05 -11.31
CA LYS A 318 -2.09 2.18 -10.00
C LYS A 318 -2.33 3.54 -9.35
N VAL A 319 -2.40 4.61 -10.14
CA VAL A 319 -2.71 5.95 -9.61
C VAL A 319 -4.09 5.97 -8.97
N VAL A 320 -5.08 5.31 -9.58
CA VAL A 320 -6.45 5.21 -9.01
C VAL A 320 -6.42 4.47 -7.68
N GLU A 321 -5.74 3.33 -7.61
CA GLU A 321 -5.61 2.55 -6.38
C GLU A 321 -4.93 3.34 -5.25
N GLN A 322 -3.82 4.02 -5.58
CA GLN A 322 -3.04 4.79 -4.63
C GLN A 322 -3.82 6.01 -4.11
N ILE A 323 -4.38 6.84 -4.99
CA ILE A 323 -5.11 8.04 -4.57
C ILE A 323 -6.37 7.69 -3.77
N GLY A 324 -7.07 6.61 -4.12
CA GLY A 324 -8.20 6.08 -3.35
C GLY A 324 -7.79 5.61 -1.96
N ALA A 325 -6.66 4.89 -1.85
CA ALA A 325 -6.13 4.46 -0.56
C ALA A 325 -5.74 5.65 0.33
N TYR A 326 -5.07 6.67 -0.23
CA TYR A 326 -4.60 7.83 0.52
C TYR A 326 -5.74 8.70 1.06
N THR A 327 -6.68 9.05 0.19
CA THR A 327 -7.86 9.84 0.55
C THR A 327 -8.70 9.14 1.62
N GLY A 328 -9.01 7.86 1.43
CA GLY A 328 -9.77 7.08 2.42
C GLY A 328 -9.02 6.88 3.74
N GLY A 329 -7.70 6.66 3.69
CA GLY A 329 -6.86 6.51 4.89
C GLY A 329 -6.80 7.76 5.74
N LEU A 330 -6.62 8.93 5.11
CA LEU A 330 -6.63 10.22 5.81
C LEU A 330 -8.01 10.57 6.35
N GLN A 331 -9.06 10.33 5.57
CA GLN A 331 -10.44 10.60 5.99
C GLN A 331 -10.80 9.79 7.25
N ALA A 332 -10.57 8.47 7.23
CA ALA A 332 -10.81 7.62 8.40
C ALA A 332 -10.00 8.06 9.63
N ARG A 333 -8.80 8.61 9.43
CA ARG A 333 -7.96 9.16 10.50
C ARG A 333 -8.57 10.43 11.08
N ILE A 334 -9.02 11.36 10.25
CA ILE A 334 -9.68 12.60 10.69
C ILE A 334 -10.96 12.28 11.46
N GLU A 335 -11.80 11.38 10.94
CA GLU A 335 -13.01 10.93 11.62
C GLU A 335 -12.69 10.34 13.01
N TRP A 336 -11.66 9.50 13.11
CA TRP A 336 -11.24 8.92 14.39
C TRP A 336 -10.75 10.00 15.37
N ILE A 337 -10.01 10.99 14.90
CA ILE A 337 -9.57 12.13 15.72
C ILE A 337 -10.79 12.94 16.19
N ASN A 338 -11.72 13.26 15.29
CA ASN A 338 -12.90 14.07 15.57
C ASN A 338 -13.85 13.43 16.59
N ARG A 339 -13.94 12.09 16.63
CA ARG A 339 -14.72 11.37 17.67
C ARG A 339 -14.27 11.70 19.10
N ASN A 340 -13.01 12.10 19.27
CA ASN A 340 -12.40 12.41 20.56
C ASN A 340 -12.22 13.93 20.78
N ARG A 341 -12.70 14.77 19.85
CA ARG A 341 -12.59 16.23 19.95
C ARG A 341 -13.93 16.87 20.34
N PRO A 342 -13.92 17.96 21.13
CA PRO A 342 -15.12 18.78 21.36
C PRO A 342 -15.70 19.29 20.05
N GLU A 343 -17.03 19.45 19.98
CA GLU A 343 -17.76 19.83 18.75
C GLU A 343 -17.17 21.07 18.06
N GLY A 344 -16.88 22.14 18.82
CA GLY A 344 -16.26 23.38 18.30
C GLY A 344 -14.76 23.31 17.99
N LYS A 345 -14.14 22.13 18.10
CA LYS A 345 -12.72 21.89 17.80
C LYS A 345 -12.50 20.78 16.77
N LYS A 346 -13.58 20.28 16.15
CA LYS A 346 -13.50 19.30 15.08
C LYS A 346 -12.82 19.92 13.86
N ILE A 347 -12.11 19.08 13.13
CA ILE A 347 -11.45 19.43 11.87
C ILE A 347 -12.39 19.05 10.73
N PRO A 348 -12.40 19.77 9.59
CA PRO A 348 -13.16 19.34 8.42
C PRO A 348 -12.84 17.89 8.04
N GLU A 349 -13.87 17.07 7.83
CA GLU A 349 -13.73 15.65 7.50
C GLU A 349 -13.53 15.41 5.99
N GLN A 350 -13.66 16.47 5.19
CA GLN A 350 -13.50 16.37 3.75
C GLN A 350 -12.02 16.22 3.39
N VAL A 351 -11.74 15.16 2.61
CA VAL A 351 -10.42 14.89 2.06
C VAL A 351 -10.53 14.77 0.54
N HIS A 352 -9.68 15.52 -0.14
CA HIS A 352 -9.58 15.52 -1.59
C HIS A 352 -8.30 14.82 -2.05
N GLY A 353 -8.34 14.27 -3.27
CA GLY A 353 -7.19 13.68 -3.92
C GLY A 353 -6.73 14.54 -5.10
N ILE A 354 -5.42 14.70 -5.26
CA ILE A 354 -4.82 15.40 -6.38
C ILE A 354 -3.85 14.45 -7.08
N VAL A 355 -3.95 14.30 -8.39
CA VAL A 355 -2.96 13.57 -9.19
C VAL A 355 -2.14 14.57 -9.96
N ILE A 356 -0.83 14.61 -9.73
CA ILE A 356 0.08 15.55 -10.39
C ILE A 356 1.07 14.77 -11.24
N ALA A 357 1.11 15.04 -12.54
CA ALA A 357 2.07 14.38 -13.42
C ALA A 357 2.51 15.23 -14.61
N TYR A 358 3.59 14.83 -15.29
CA TYR A 358 3.92 15.44 -16.59
C TYR A 358 2.92 15.03 -17.66
N ALA A 359 2.46 13.78 -17.60
CA ALA A 359 1.47 13.21 -18.50
C ALA A 359 0.47 12.36 -17.70
N ILE A 360 -0.81 12.45 -18.08
CA ILE A 360 -1.92 11.67 -17.53
C ILE A 360 -2.72 11.18 -18.72
N ASP A 361 -3.03 9.88 -18.77
CA ASP A 361 -3.90 9.29 -19.79
C ASP A 361 -5.27 9.96 -19.79
N ASP A 362 -5.89 10.09 -20.97
CA ASP A 362 -7.17 10.76 -21.12
C ASP A 362 -8.29 10.03 -20.35
N GLU A 363 -8.31 8.69 -20.39
CA GLU A 363 -9.27 7.89 -19.62
C GLU A 363 -9.13 8.11 -18.10
N LEU A 364 -7.89 8.20 -17.60
CA LEU A 364 -7.63 8.49 -16.19
C LEU A 364 -8.01 9.94 -15.86
N TYR A 365 -7.70 10.87 -16.75
CA TYR A 365 -8.02 12.29 -16.58
C TYR A 365 -9.54 12.49 -16.45
N ASP A 366 -10.31 11.89 -17.36
CA ASP A 366 -11.77 11.94 -17.36
C ASP A 366 -12.35 11.27 -16.10
N TYR A 367 -11.82 10.10 -15.72
CA TYR A 367 -12.20 9.43 -14.48
C TYR A 367 -11.98 10.33 -13.25
N LEU A 368 -10.85 11.02 -13.17
CA LEU A 368 -10.52 11.85 -12.01
C LEU A 368 -11.40 13.12 -11.95
N ILE A 369 -11.78 13.70 -13.08
CA ILE A 369 -12.69 14.88 -13.11
C ILE A 369 -14.13 14.49 -12.78
N ASP A 370 -14.57 13.29 -13.18
CA ASP A 370 -15.90 12.76 -12.84
C ASP A 370 -16.09 12.50 -11.33
N LYS A 371 -15.01 12.50 -10.54
CA LYS A 371 -15.09 12.38 -9.08
C LYS A 371 -15.05 13.74 -8.42
N ASP A 372 -16.12 14.07 -7.70
CA ASP A 372 -16.28 15.34 -6.96
C ASP A 372 -15.13 15.68 -6.00
N ASN A 373 -14.36 14.68 -5.54
CA ASN A 373 -13.27 14.86 -4.60
C ASN A 373 -11.88 14.60 -5.18
N LEU A 374 -11.73 14.36 -6.49
CA LEU A 374 -10.42 14.14 -7.13
C LEU A 374 -10.12 15.23 -8.17
N ARG A 375 -8.83 15.50 -8.40
CA ARG A 375 -8.38 16.49 -9.38
C ARG A 375 -7.11 16.06 -10.10
N PRO A 376 -7.11 15.97 -11.44
CA PRO A 376 -5.88 15.79 -12.21
C PRO A 376 -5.20 17.14 -12.51
N ILE A 377 -3.87 17.16 -12.44
CA ILE A 377 -3.03 18.31 -12.76
C ILE A 377 -1.85 17.87 -13.62
N LYS A 378 -1.78 18.41 -14.83
CA LYS A 378 -0.64 18.24 -15.74
C LYS A 378 0.37 19.37 -15.50
N VAL A 379 1.61 19.04 -15.14
CA VAL A 379 2.70 20.00 -14.94
C VAL A 379 3.68 19.92 -16.11
N SER A 380 4.17 21.07 -16.58
CA SER A 380 5.14 21.09 -17.67
C SER A 380 6.52 20.56 -17.22
N LYS A 381 7.02 19.52 -17.89
CA LYS A 381 8.40 19.02 -17.68
C LYS A 381 9.45 20.11 -17.90
N ARG A 382 9.20 21.07 -18.82
CA ARG A 382 10.09 22.21 -19.07
C ARG A 382 10.11 23.18 -17.88
N ALA A 383 8.96 23.43 -17.25
CA ALA A 383 8.88 24.28 -16.06
C ALA A 383 9.68 23.69 -14.90
N VAL A 384 9.49 22.39 -14.62
CA VAL A 384 10.27 21.67 -13.59
C VAL A 384 11.76 21.69 -13.91
N GLY A 385 12.14 21.38 -15.15
CA GLY A 385 13.55 21.43 -15.56
C GLY A 385 14.18 22.83 -15.44
N SER A 386 13.42 23.90 -15.64
CA SER A 386 13.91 25.28 -15.49
C SER A 386 14.07 25.65 -14.01
N TYR A 387 13.12 25.25 -13.17
CA TYR A 387 13.21 25.41 -11.72
C TYR A 387 14.45 24.69 -11.14
N LEU A 388 14.66 23.42 -11.49
CA LEU A 388 15.79 22.66 -10.98
C LEU A 388 17.16 23.25 -11.34
N LYS A 389 17.27 23.90 -12.52
CA LYS A 389 18.47 24.63 -12.93
C LYS A 389 18.67 25.93 -12.16
N GLY A 390 17.59 26.56 -11.71
CA GLY A 390 17.62 27.79 -10.92
C GLY A 390 17.82 27.58 -9.43
N LEU A 391 17.81 26.33 -8.94
CA LEU A 391 18.11 26.02 -7.55
C LEU A 391 19.59 26.31 -7.25
N PRO A 392 19.90 27.01 -6.14
CA PRO A 392 21.28 27.27 -5.75
C PRO A 392 22.04 25.96 -5.60
N GLY A 393 23.21 25.88 -6.22
CA GLY A 393 24.15 24.77 -6.06
C GLY A 393 25.56 25.33 -5.97
N LYS A 394 26.48 24.59 -5.36
CA LYS A 394 27.90 24.85 -5.57
C LYS A 394 28.15 24.74 -7.07
N GLU A 395 28.76 25.77 -7.65
CA GLU A 395 29.39 25.62 -8.97
C GLU A 395 30.37 24.46 -8.85
N ASP A 396 30.27 23.50 -9.77
CA ASP A 396 31.29 22.46 -9.88
C ASP A 396 32.59 23.17 -10.32
N ASP A 397 33.56 23.28 -9.39
CA ASP A 397 34.95 23.66 -9.70
C ASP A 397 35.63 22.57 -10.56
#